data_AF-A0AA97M6B2-F1
#
_entry.id   AF-A0AA97M6B2-F1
#
_cell.length_a   1.000
_cell.length_b   1.000
_cell.length_c   1.000
_cell.angle_alpha   90.00
_cell.angle_beta   90.00
_cell.angle_gamma   90.00
#
_symmetry.space_group_name_H-M   'P 1'
#
loop_
_entity.id
_entity.type
_entity.pdbx_description
1 polymer ?
#
loop_
_entity_poly.entity_id
_entity_poly.type
_entity_poly.pdbx_seq_one_letter_code
_entity_poly.pdbx_strand_id
1 'polypeptide(L)' 'MWVTADGHIRQELLPDGRYDEARGDRRSAYTGRYTVTGHHIDYVDDTGFTATGDVRDGILYHEHLVLYREGEVPD' A
#
# COMPACT_ATOMS: atom_id res chain seq x y z
N MET A 1 0.51 4.67 6.96
CA MET A 1 1.13 3.41 6.53
C MET A 1 0.15 2.26 6.74
N TRP A 2 0.19 1.27 5.87
CA TRP A 2 -0.53 0.00 6.02
C TRP A 2 0.46 -1.16 6.01
N VAL A 3 0.12 -2.26 6.67
CA VAL A 3 0.98 -3.43 6.84
C VAL A 3 0.16 -4.72 6.78
N THR A 4 0.69 -5.78 6.19
CA THR A 4 0.05 -7.12 6.24
C THR A 4 0.02 -7.67 7.66
N ALA A 5 -0.88 -8.60 7.95
CA ALA A 5 -1.01 -9.19 9.30
C ALA A 5 0.30 -9.79 9.82
N ASP A 6 1.11 -10.38 8.93
CA ASP A 6 2.41 -10.96 9.26
C ASP A 6 3.57 -9.95 9.33
N GLY A 7 3.30 -8.66 9.10
CA GLY A 7 4.32 -7.61 9.08
C GLY A 7 5.24 -7.64 7.86
N HIS A 8 5.03 -8.56 6.91
CA HIS A 8 5.98 -8.79 5.82
C HIS A 8 5.93 -7.70 4.74
N ILE A 9 4.76 -7.17 4.41
CA ILE A 9 4.59 -6.11 3.42
C ILE A 9 4.13 -4.84 4.12
N ARG A 10 4.82 -3.72 3.85
CA ARG A 10 4.46 -2.39 4.34
C ARG A 10 4.22 -1.47 3.13
N GLN A 11 3.08 -0.80 3.11
CA GLN A 11 2.66 0.14 2.07
C GLN A 11 2.53 1.54 2.68
N GLU A 12 3.29 2.50 2.16
CA GLU A 12 3.25 3.88 2.59
C GLU A 12 2.83 4.80 1.44
N LEU A 13 1.86 5.68 1.69
CA LEU A 13 1.51 6.78 0.79
C LEU A 13 2.17 8.05 1.32
N LEU A 14 3.06 8.63 0.52
CA LEU A 14 3.89 9.78 0.86
C LEU A 14 3.18 11.10 0.48
N PRO A 15 3.45 12.20 1.20
CA PRO A 15 2.76 13.49 0.99
C PRO A 15 2.94 14.13 -0.41
N ASP A 16 3.95 13.70 -1.16
CA ASP A 16 4.26 14.18 -2.51
C ASP A 16 3.52 13.41 -3.62
N GLY A 17 2.56 12.56 -3.26
CA GLY A 17 1.78 11.73 -4.18
C GLY A 17 2.54 10.49 -4.67
N ARG A 18 3.62 10.11 -3.96
CA ARG A 18 4.39 8.89 -4.20
C ARG A 18 3.98 7.79 -3.23
N TYR A 19 4.17 6.53 -3.61
CA TYR A 19 4.09 5.42 -2.66
C TYR A 19 5.42 4.70 -2.55
N ASP A 20 5.63 4.05 -1.41
CA ASP A 20 6.73 3.12 -1.16
C ASP A 20 6.16 1.82 -0.58
N GLU A 21 6.46 0.71 -1.24
CA GLU A 21 6.15 -0.62 -0.74
C GLU A 21 7.44 -1.34 -0.35
N ALA A 22 7.56 -1.73 0.91
CA ALA A 22 8.63 -2.59 1.39
C ALA A 22 8.12 -4.03 1.55
N ARG A 23 8.97 -5.01 1.21
CA ARG A 23 8.70 -6.44 1.41
C ARG A 23 9.86 -7.11 2.15
N GLY A 24 9.60 -7.57 3.37
CA GLY A 24 10.62 -8.11 4.27
C GLY A 24 11.78 -7.12 4.45
N ASP A 25 13.00 -7.58 4.13
CA ASP A 25 14.21 -6.76 4.21
C ASP A 25 14.42 -5.85 2.99
N ARG A 26 13.66 -6.06 1.91
CA ARG A 26 13.73 -5.23 0.71
C ARG A 26 12.86 -3.99 0.89
N ARG A 27 13.51 -2.92 1.35
CA ARG A 27 12.95 -1.56 1.32
C ARG A 27 12.72 -1.12 -0.13
N SER A 28 11.68 -0.32 -0.37
CA SER A 28 11.37 0.22 -1.70
C SER A 28 11.34 -0.87 -2.78
N ALA A 29 10.68 -2.00 -2.47
CA ALA A 29 10.47 -3.08 -3.41
C ALA A 29 9.69 -2.60 -4.64
N TYR A 30 8.71 -1.72 -4.40
CA TYR A 30 8.01 -0.97 -5.44
C TYR A 30 7.86 0.49 -5.02
N THR A 31 8.05 1.39 -5.97
CA THR A 31 7.81 2.83 -5.79
C THR A 31 7.14 3.40 -7.01
N GLY A 32 6.34 4.44 -6.82
CA GLY A 32 5.67 5.08 -7.93
C GLY A 32 4.73 6.17 -7.49
N ARG A 33 3.76 6.47 -8.35
CA ARG A 33 2.70 7.44 -8.08
C ARG A 33 1.41 6.74 -7.71
N TYR A 34 0.60 7.43 -6.94
CA TYR A 34 -0.76 7.00 -6.67
C TYR A 34 -1.77 8.13 -6.91
N THR A 35 -3.01 7.76 -7.19
CA THR A 35 -4.15 8.68 -7.25
C THR A 35 -5.27 8.12 -6.38
N VAL A 36 -5.97 8.97 -5.64
CA VAL A 36 -7.10 8.56 -4.79
C VAL A 36 -8.39 9.11 -5.36
N THR A 37 -9.37 8.23 -5.58
CA THR A 37 -10.73 8.57 -6.01
C THR A 37 -11.74 7.99 -5.03
N GLY A 38 -12.23 8.83 -4.11
CA GLY A 38 -13.09 8.37 -3.02
C GLY A 38 -12.34 7.40 -2.11
N HIS A 39 -12.75 6.12 -2.11
CA HIS A 39 -12.10 5.05 -1.37
C HIS A 39 -11.13 4.21 -2.21
N HIS A 40 -11.09 4.45 -3.53
CA HIS A 40 -10.24 3.73 -4.47
C HIS A 40 -8.88 4.41 -4.62
N ILE A 41 -7.84 3.62 -4.85
CA ILE A 41 -6.47 4.06 -5.08
C ILE A 41 -5.92 3.36 -6.32
N ASP A 42 -5.51 4.16 -7.29
CA ASP A 42 -4.76 3.71 -8.47
C ASP A 42 -3.27 3.88 -8.21
N TYR A 43 -2.48 2.88 -8.56
CA TYR A 43 -1.02 2.89 -8.46
C TYR A 43 -0.39 2.72 -9.85
N VAL A 44 0.64 3.50 -10.13
CA VAL A 44 1.52 3.33 -11.29
C VAL A 44 2.96 3.40 -10.80
N ASP A 45 3.67 2.28 -10.86
CA ASP A 45 5.05 2.20 -10.43
C ASP A 45 6.01 2.88 -11.42
N ASP A 46 7.24 3.15 -10.98
CA ASP A 46 8.26 3.84 -11.79
C ASP A 46 8.70 3.02 -13.04
N THR A 47 8.30 1.74 -13.14
CA THR A 47 8.52 0.87 -14.31
C THR A 47 7.32 0.78 -15.26
N GLY A 48 6.17 1.34 -14.87
CA GLY A 48 4.92 1.31 -15.62
C GLY A 48 3.98 0.16 -15.25
N PHE A 49 4.27 -0.61 -14.19
CA PHE A 49 3.32 -1.58 -13.65
C PHE A 49 2.20 -0.88 -12.91
N THR A 50 0.98 -1.40 -13.03
CA THR A 50 -0.21 -0.82 -12.40
C THR A 50 -0.81 -1.76 -11.38
N ALA A 51 -1.33 -1.20 -10.30
CA ALA A 51 -2.08 -1.91 -9.28
C ALA A 51 -3.20 -1.02 -8.74
N THR A 52 -4.11 -1.62 -8.01
CA THR A 52 -5.28 -0.96 -7.44
C THR A 52 -5.45 -1.31 -5.98
N GLY A 53 -6.15 -0.47 -5.24
CA GLY A 53 -6.59 -0.81 -3.91
C GLY A 53 -7.83 -0.06 -3.49
N ASP A 54 -8.59 -0.63 -2.56
CA ASP A 54 -9.73 0.02 -1.92
C ASP A 54 -9.52 0.11 -0.41
N VAL A 55 -9.80 1.26 0.16
CA VAL A 55 -9.83 1.44 1.61
C VAL A 55 -11.26 1.25 2.12
N ARG A 56 -11.48 0.20 2.93
CA ARG A 56 -12.78 -0.12 3.54
C ARG A 56 -12.58 -0.24 5.04
N ASP A 57 -13.27 0.60 5.81
CA ASP A 57 -13.16 0.65 7.28
C ASP A 57 -11.70 0.74 7.78
N GLY A 58 -10.87 1.53 7.09
CA GLY A 58 -9.45 1.71 7.42
C GLY A 58 -8.51 0.62 6.88
N ILE A 59 -9.04 -0.52 6.45
CA ILE A 59 -8.29 -1.64 5.87
C ILE A 59 -8.07 -1.38 4.37
N LEU A 60 -6.83 -1.54 3.91
CA LEU A 60 -6.46 -1.46 2.51
C LEU A 60 -6.50 -2.85 1.87
N TYR A 61 -7.44 -3.03 0.93
CA TYR A 61 -7.51 -4.20 0.06
C TYR A 61 -6.76 -3.87 -1.22
N HIS A 62 -5.53 -4.35 -1.34
CA HIS A 62 -4.61 -4.01 -2.43
C HIS A 62 -4.28 -5.26 -3.23
N GLU A 63 -4.86 -5.39 -4.43
CA GLU A 63 -4.77 -6.62 -5.23
C GLU A 63 -5.16 -7.88 -4.43
N HIS A 64 -4.24 -8.82 -4.23
CA HIS A 64 -4.43 -10.03 -3.42
C HIS A 64 -4.05 -9.85 -1.95
N LEU A 65 -3.71 -8.63 -1.53
CA LEU A 65 -3.25 -8.29 -0.19
C LEU A 65 -4.35 -7.63 0.63
N VAL A 66 -4.35 -7.93 1.93
CA VAL A 66 -5.13 -7.21 2.93
C VAL A 66 -4.13 -6.59 3.90
N LEU A 67 -4.16 -5.27 4.00
CA LEU A 67 -3.25 -4.50 4.84
C LEU A 67 -4.04 -3.67 5.85
N TYR A 68 -3.57 -3.68 7.08
CA TYR A 68 -4.16 -2.97 8.21
C TYR A 68 -3.37 -1.70 8.46
N ARG A 69 -3.98 -0.70 9.10
CA ARG A 69 -3.20 0.45 9.59
C ARG A 69 -2.11 -0.05 10.55
N GLU A 70 -0.91 0.49 10.41
CA GLU A 70 0.16 0.19 11.36
C GLU A 70 -0.30 0.61 12.78
N GLY A 71 -0.23 -0.32 13.74
CA GLY A 71 -0.75 -0.15 15.10
C GLY A 71 -2.18 -0.65 15.33
N GLU A 72 -2.92 -0.99 14.27
CA GLU A 72 -4.25 -1.62 14.32
C GLU A 72 -4.23 -3.04 13.72
N VAL A 73 -3.04 -3.64 13.63
CA VAL A 73 -2.86 -5.00 13.12
C VAL A 73 -3.50 -5.97 14.12
N PRO A 74 -4.39 -6.88 13.68
CA PRO A 74 -4.94 -7.92 14.55
C PRO A 74 -3.83 -8.84 15.08
N ASP A 75 -3.94 -9.23 16.35
CA ASP A 75 -3.07 -10.25 16.97
C ASP A 75 -3.21 -11.64 16.33
#